data_AF-A0A7S4NWM3-F1
#
_entry.id   AF-A0A7S4NWM3-F1
#
_cell.length_a   1.000
_cell.length_b   1.000
_cell.length_c   1.000
_cell.angle_alpha   90.00
_cell.angle_beta   90.00
_cell.angle_gamma   90.00
#
_symmetry.space_group_name_H-M   'P 1'
#
loop_
_entity.id
_entity.type
_entity.pdbx_description
1 polymer ?
#
loop_
_entity_poly.entity_id
_entity_poly.type
_entity_poly.pdbx_seq_one_letter_code
_entity_poly.pdbx_strand_id
1 'polypeptide(L)'
;VRLNPEGKVTHIYCRPDSMFESEGEDTLQPGGSLCMEALPPTCVNVDVGCLEAAGSITTAKLPRGLEQLHADSNKFIGSFDITGLPPNISVIDIGENSFDGELLISAFPASMKNFHGSFNRFSGPLDIAGLPDTICHLELESNKFSGPLSLEVLPSALEAIVLCDNCFDTEKLVVGKLPPNLYKVDVSAETFGRIEDPEGNLVDYVCMYVCNDIID
;
A
#
# COMPACT_ATOMS: atom_id res chain seq x y z
N VAL A 1 2.78 -7.11 -22.86
CA VAL A 1 4.22 -7.18 -22.46
C VAL A 1 5.01 -6.14 -23.26
N ARG A 2 5.93 -5.40 -22.62
CA ARG A 2 6.86 -4.44 -23.26
C ARG A 2 8.30 -4.94 -23.18
N LEU A 3 9.06 -4.77 -24.26
CA LEU A 3 10.47 -5.17 -24.36
C LEU A 3 11.41 -3.95 -24.36
N ASN A 4 12.65 -4.15 -23.91
CA ASN A 4 13.75 -3.19 -24.08
C ASN A 4 14.42 -3.33 -25.47
N PRO A 5 15.40 -2.47 -25.84
CA PRO A 5 16.10 -2.56 -27.13
C PRO A 5 16.81 -3.90 -27.39
N GLU A 6 17.17 -4.64 -26.34
CA GLU A 6 17.78 -5.97 -26.42
C GLU A 6 16.73 -7.11 -26.50
N GLY A 7 15.44 -6.79 -26.59
CA GLY A 7 14.35 -7.76 -26.71
C GLY A 7 13.94 -8.42 -25.39
N LYS A 8 14.38 -7.92 -24.23
CA LYS A 8 14.03 -8.46 -22.90
C LYS A 8 12.79 -7.81 -22.32
N VAL A 9 11.98 -8.60 -21.62
CA VAL A 9 10.74 -8.14 -20.98
C VAL A 9 11.03 -7.18 -19.83
N THR A 10 10.46 -5.98 -19.91
CA THR A 10 10.58 -4.94 -18.87
C THR A 10 9.26 -4.60 -18.21
N HIS A 11 8.15 -4.72 -18.94
CA HIS A 11 6.82 -4.45 -18.39
C HIS A 11 5.87 -5.60 -18.70
N ILE A 12 5.16 -6.05 -17.69
CA ILE A 12 4.07 -7.03 -17.80
C ILE A 12 2.79 -6.30 -17.43
N TYR A 13 1.80 -6.37 -18.32
CA TYR A 13 0.47 -5.81 -18.11
C TYR A 13 -0.52 -6.91 -18.45
N CYS A 14 -1.22 -7.38 -17.44
CA CYS A 14 -2.24 -8.40 -17.52
C CYS A 14 -3.47 -7.83 -16.80
N ARG A 15 -4.26 -7.01 -17.50
CA ARG A 15 -5.56 -6.53 -17.02
C ARG A 15 -6.65 -7.06 -17.95
N PRO A 16 -7.83 -7.42 -17.43
CA PRO A 16 -8.97 -7.85 -18.25
C PRO A 16 -9.35 -6.83 -19.32
N ASP A 17 -9.15 -5.54 -19.06
CA ASP A 17 -9.48 -4.45 -19.98
C ASP A 17 -8.30 -4.06 -20.90
N SER A 18 -7.93 -4.99 -21.78
CA SER A 18 -7.74 -4.57 -23.17
C SER A 18 -9.09 -4.78 -23.87
N MET A 19 -9.85 -3.71 -24.09
CA MET A 19 -11.06 -3.74 -24.92
C MET A 19 -10.74 -4.29 -26.32
N PHE A 20 -10.84 -5.60 -26.45
CA PHE A 20 -11.16 -6.30 -27.68
C PHE A 20 -12.11 -7.41 -27.26
N GLU A 21 -13.41 -7.14 -27.39
CA GLU A 21 -14.37 -8.19 -27.66
C GLU A 21 -13.98 -8.81 -29.02
N SER A 22 -13.02 -9.74 -29.00
CA SER A 22 -12.92 -10.72 -30.06
C SER A 22 -13.59 -11.98 -29.57
N GLU A 23 -14.83 -12.20 -30.01
CA GLU A 23 -15.40 -13.55 -30.02
C GLU A 23 -14.47 -14.44 -30.84
N GLY A 24 -13.69 -15.27 -30.14
CA GLY A 24 -12.73 -16.19 -30.72
C GLY A 24 -12.03 -16.98 -29.62
N GLU A 25 -12.31 -18.28 -29.60
CA GLU A 25 -11.72 -19.36 -28.79
C GLU A 25 -10.30 -19.09 -28.26
N ASP A 26 -10.22 -18.61 -27.02
CA ASP A 26 -9.28 -18.94 -25.93
C ASP A 26 -9.40 -17.84 -24.87
N THR A 27 -10.58 -17.73 -24.26
CA THR A 27 -10.75 -16.90 -23.07
C THR A 27 -9.98 -17.57 -21.93
N LEU A 28 -8.84 -16.99 -21.53
CA LEU A 28 -8.18 -17.31 -20.26
C LEU A 28 -9.25 -17.23 -19.18
N GLN A 29 -9.59 -18.37 -18.58
CA GLN A 29 -10.59 -18.39 -17.52
C GLN A 29 -10.08 -17.52 -16.36
N PRO A 30 -10.90 -16.61 -15.80
CA PRO A 30 -10.55 -15.92 -14.58
C PRO A 30 -10.19 -16.93 -13.49
N GLY A 31 -9.05 -16.73 -12.82
CA GLY A 31 -8.54 -17.63 -11.80
C GLY A 31 -7.35 -18.50 -12.21
N GLY A 32 -6.53 -18.85 -11.22
CA GLY A 32 -5.27 -19.58 -11.38
C GLY A 32 -4.26 -19.15 -10.31
N SER A 33 -3.16 -19.90 -10.16
CA SER A 33 -2.03 -19.47 -9.32
C SER A 33 -1.07 -18.63 -10.16
N LEU A 34 -0.91 -17.35 -9.83
CA LEU A 34 0.11 -16.53 -10.49
C LEU A 34 1.47 -16.83 -9.83
N CYS A 35 2.36 -17.49 -10.58
CA CYS A 35 3.71 -17.75 -10.11
C CYS A 35 4.57 -16.48 -10.25
N MET A 36 4.56 -15.63 -9.23
CA MET A 36 5.40 -14.43 -9.15
C MET A 36 6.90 -14.75 -9.16
N GLU A 37 7.28 -16.02 -8.91
CA GLU A 37 8.66 -16.49 -8.96
C GLU A 37 9.20 -16.64 -10.39
N ALA A 38 8.33 -16.64 -11.40
CA ALA A 38 8.71 -16.79 -12.80
C ALA A 38 8.89 -15.44 -13.53
N LEU A 39 8.86 -14.31 -12.80
CA LEU A 39 9.03 -12.99 -13.40
C LEU A 39 10.43 -12.83 -14.00
N PRO A 40 10.55 -12.33 -15.25
CA PRO A 40 11.83 -12.02 -15.84
C PRO A 40 12.65 -11.08 -14.95
N PRO A 41 13.96 -11.31 -14.76
CA PRO A 41 14.79 -10.48 -13.88
C PRO A 41 14.94 -9.03 -14.39
N THR A 42 14.58 -8.77 -15.64
CA THR A 42 14.58 -7.44 -16.28
C THR A 42 13.27 -6.68 -16.10
N CYS A 43 12.27 -7.26 -15.44
CA CYS A 43 11.02 -6.56 -15.14
C CYS A 43 11.27 -5.38 -14.20
N VAL A 44 10.71 -4.24 -14.60
CA VAL A 44 10.73 -2.97 -13.88
C VAL A 44 9.32 -2.60 -13.42
N ASN A 45 8.30 -2.95 -14.22
CA ASN A 45 6.90 -2.75 -13.89
C ASN A 45 6.12 -4.06 -14.12
N VAL A 46 5.36 -4.47 -13.12
CA VAL A 46 4.47 -5.63 -13.20
C VAL A 46 3.09 -5.19 -12.75
N ASP A 47 2.12 -5.36 -13.64
CA ASP A 47 0.70 -5.08 -13.39
C ASP A 47 -0.11 -6.32 -13.74
N VAL A 48 -0.67 -6.92 -12.70
CA VAL A 48 -1.43 -8.17 -12.70
C VAL A 48 -2.72 -8.00 -11.89
N GLY A 49 -3.23 -6.77 -11.81
CA GLY A 49 -4.47 -6.44 -11.10
C GLY A 49 -5.71 -7.04 -11.78
N CYS A 50 -6.76 -7.27 -11.00
CA CYS A 50 -8.07 -7.73 -11.48
C CYS A 50 -8.06 -9.08 -12.22
N LEU A 51 -7.19 -10.03 -11.86
CA LEU A 51 -7.07 -11.33 -12.56
C LEU A 51 -7.80 -12.49 -11.88
N GLU A 52 -8.43 -12.23 -10.72
CA GLU A 52 -8.89 -13.28 -9.80
C GLU A 52 -7.79 -14.29 -9.41
N ALA A 53 -6.53 -13.89 -9.51
CA ALA A 53 -5.38 -14.75 -9.25
C ALA A 53 -5.31 -15.09 -7.75
N ALA A 54 -5.06 -16.36 -7.45
CA ALA A 54 -4.86 -16.84 -6.09
C ALA A 54 -3.40 -17.23 -5.85
N GLY A 55 -3.04 -17.46 -4.58
CA GLY A 55 -1.70 -17.85 -4.17
C GLY A 55 -1.10 -16.85 -3.20
N SER A 56 0.22 -16.83 -3.05
CA SER A 56 0.95 -15.89 -2.22
C SER A 56 2.03 -15.16 -3.01
N ILE A 57 2.49 -14.02 -2.49
CA ILE A 57 3.60 -13.27 -3.07
C ILE A 57 4.82 -13.44 -2.18
N THR A 58 5.82 -14.18 -2.68
CA THR A 58 7.12 -14.27 -2.02
C THR A 58 7.98 -13.08 -2.45
N THR A 59 7.94 -11.98 -1.67
CA THR A 59 8.62 -10.71 -2.00
C THR A 59 10.11 -10.88 -2.30
N ALA A 60 10.81 -11.76 -1.57
CA ALA A 60 12.22 -12.09 -1.78
C ALA A 60 12.55 -12.73 -3.15
N LYS A 61 11.52 -13.13 -3.93
CA LYS A 61 11.66 -13.67 -5.29
C LYS A 61 11.34 -12.64 -6.38
N LEU A 62 10.89 -11.44 -6.01
CA LEU A 62 10.62 -10.38 -6.98
C LEU A 62 11.92 -9.95 -7.68
N PRO A 63 11.85 -9.53 -8.96
CA PRO A 63 13.00 -9.03 -9.69
C PRO A 63 13.69 -7.88 -8.93
N ARG A 64 15.01 -7.95 -8.77
CA ARG A 64 15.77 -6.93 -8.01
C ARG A 64 15.65 -5.51 -8.59
N GLY A 65 15.39 -5.41 -9.90
CA GLY A 65 15.17 -4.14 -10.61
C GLY A 65 13.71 -3.69 -10.67
N LEU A 66 12.79 -4.37 -9.98
CA LEU A 66 11.38 -4.00 -9.97
C LEU A 66 11.20 -2.66 -9.25
N GLU A 67 10.50 -1.73 -9.91
CA GLU A 67 10.20 -0.39 -9.41
C GLU A 67 8.71 -0.23 -9.06
N GLN A 68 7.84 -0.99 -9.74
CA GLN A 68 6.39 -0.92 -9.57
C GLN A 68 5.75 -2.31 -9.61
N LEU A 69 4.87 -2.57 -8.65
CA LEU A 69 4.05 -3.78 -8.57
C LEU A 69 2.59 -3.40 -8.35
N HIS A 70 1.71 -3.74 -9.29
CA HIS A 70 0.26 -3.67 -9.15
C HIS A 70 -0.30 -5.09 -9.17
N ALA A 71 -0.87 -5.53 -8.06
CA ALA A 71 -1.46 -6.85 -7.85
C ALA A 71 -2.81 -6.75 -7.11
N ASP A 72 -3.45 -5.59 -7.23
CA ASP A 72 -4.74 -5.24 -6.67
C ASP A 72 -5.89 -6.12 -7.18
N SER A 73 -6.99 -6.18 -6.43
CA SER A 73 -8.24 -6.85 -6.81
C SER A 73 -8.03 -8.31 -7.26
N ASN A 74 -7.38 -9.10 -6.41
CA ASN A 74 -7.08 -10.51 -6.62
C ASN A 74 -7.52 -11.36 -5.40
N LYS A 75 -7.11 -12.63 -5.36
CA LYS A 75 -7.38 -13.58 -4.28
C LYS A 75 -6.07 -14.02 -3.60
N PHE A 76 -5.05 -13.14 -3.57
CA PHE A 76 -3.79 -13.45 -2.90
C PHE A 76 -3.98 -13.55 -1.38
N ILE A 77 -3.23 -14.46 -0.76
CA ILE A 77 -3.31 -14.79 0.66
C ILE A 77 -1.91 -14.88 1.29
N GLY A 78 -1.88 -15.01 2.61
CA GLY A 78 -0.66 -15.13 3.41
C GLY A 78 -0.07 -13.77 3.75
N SER A 79 1.14 -13.78 4.31
CA SER A 79 1.84 -12.56 4.69
C SER A 79 2.50 -11.87 3.49
N PHE A 80 2.61 -10.55 3.58
CA PHE A 80 3.35 -9.72 2.64
C PHE A 80 4.63 -9.19 3.30
N ASP A 81 5.75 -9.87 3.08
CA ASP A 81 7.01 -9.57 3.77
C ASP A 81 7.74 -8.36 3.15
N ILE A 82 7.62 -7.20 3.81
CA ILE A 82 8.28 -5.95 3.42
C ILE A 82 9.82 -6.09 3.34
N THR A 83 10.43 -6.93 4.19
CA THR A 83 11.90 -7.07 4.25
C THR A 83 12.49 -7.73 3.01
N GLY A 84 11.67 -8.49 2.28
CA GLY A 84 12.06 -9.13 1.02
C GLY A 84 11.90 -8.24 -0.22
N LEU A 85 11.42 -7.00 -0.07
CA LEU A 85 11.15 -6.14 -1.23
C LEU A 85 12.43 -5.71 -1.98
N PRO A 86 12.37 -5.57 -3.33
CA PRO A 86 13.47 -5.03 -4.12
C PRO A 86 13.85 -3.61 -3.67
N PRO A 87 15.14 -3.25 -3.66
CA PRO A 87 15.61 -1.97 -3.09
C PRO A 87 15.20 -0.74 -3.90
N ASN A 88 14.74 -0.90 -5.14
CA ASN A 88 14.31 0.20 -6.00
C ASN A 88 12.78 0.31 -6.10
N ILE A 89 12.03 -0.56 -5.41
CA ILE A 89 10.57 -0.54 -5.52
C ILE A 89 10.04 0.74 -4.87
N SER A 90 9.19 1.44 -5.62
CA SER A 90 8.70 2.77 -5.25
C SER A 90 7.18 2.85 -5.22
N VAL A 91 6.50 1.94 -5.93
CA VAL A 91 5.05 1.84 -5.96
C VAL A 91 4.65 0.39 -5.77
N ILE A 92 3.79 0.16 -4.78
CA ILE A 92 3.14 -1.13 -4.57
C ILE A 92 1.65 -0.89 -4.40
N ASP A 93 0.86 -1.60 -5.18
CA ASP A 93 -0.58 -1.73 -4.99
C ASP A 93 -0.93 -3.21 -4.84
N ILE A 94 -1.42 -3.58 -3.66
CA ILE A 94 -1.87 -4.93 -3.29
C ILE A 94 -3.27 -4.87 -2.65
N GLY A 95 -4.01 -3.79 -2.90
CA GLY A 95 -5.34 -3.59 -2.37
C GLY A 95 -6.31 -4.70 -2.78
N GLU A 96 -7.43 -4.83 -2.06
CA GLU A 96 -8.51 -5.77 -2.39
C GLU A 96 -8.03 -7.22 -2.59
N ASN A 97 -7.38 -7.76 -1.57
CA ASN A 97 -6.89 -9.14 -1.55
C ASN A 97 -7.31 -9.81 -0.23
N SER A 98 -6.63 -10.89 0.15
CA SER A 98 -6.81 -11.56 1.45
C SER A 98 -5.48 -11.79 2.16
N PHE A 99 -4.53 -10.87 1.98
CA PHE A 99 -3.28 -10.88 2.74
C PHE A 99 -3.56 -10.72 4.24
N ASP A 100 -2.76 -11.38 5.07
CA ASP A 100 -2.91 -11.39 6.52
C ASP A 100 -1.55 -11.26 7.23
N GLY A 101 -1.58 -11.30 8.57
CA GLY A 101 -0.40 -11.13 9.40
C GLY A 101 -0.01 -9.67 9.60
N GLU A 102 1.19 -9.45 10.11
CA GLU A 102 1.73 -8.12 10.41
C GLU A 102 2.41 -7.51 9.18
N LEU A 103 2.30 -6.19 9.05
CA LEU A 103 2.98 -5.41 8.03
C LEU A 103 4.06 -4.54 8.67
N LEU A 104 5.32 -4.92 8.50
CA LEU A 104 6.46 -4.18 9.06
C LEU A 104 6.78 -2.94 8.20
N ILE A 105 5.92 -1.93 8.24
CA ILE A 105 6.03 -0.71 7.41
C ILE A 105 7.33 0.08 7.64
N SER A 106 7.93 -0.02 8.82
CA SER A 106 9.23 0.59 9.12
C SER A 106 10.40 -0.05 8.36
N ALA A 107 10.18 -1.21 7.73
CA ALA A 107 11.15 -1.87 6.87
C ALA A 107 11.00 -1.50 5.38
N PHE A 108 10.12 -0.56 5.02
CA PHE A 108 10.01 -0.12 3.63
C PHE A 108 11.38 0.35 3.10
N PRO A 109 11.72 0.03 1.84
CA PRO A 109 12.94 0.54 1.24
C PRO A 109 12.87 2.07 1.11
N ALA A 110 14.02 2.73 1.17
CA ALA A 110 14.13 4.18 1.07
C ALA A 110 13.68 4.76 -0.29
N SER A 111 13.34 3.91 -1.27
CA SER A 111 12.73 4.30 -2.54
C SER A 111 11.20 4.34 -2.50
N MET A 112 10.57 3.80 -1.44
CA MET A 112 9.13 3.67 -1.35
C MET A 112 8.47 5.05 -1.37
N LYS A 113 7.50 5.23 -2.28
CA LYS A 113 6.73 6.45 -2.44
C LYS A 113 5.25 6.21 -2.19
N ASN A 114 4.70 5.15 -2.79
CA ASN A 114 3.27 4.88 -2.71
C ASN A 114 3.05 3.41 -2.31
N PHE A 115 2.30 3.20 -1.24
CA PHE A 115 1.86 1.88 -0.81
C PHE A 115 0.35 1.87 -0.62
N HIS A 116 -0.33 1.05 -1.41
CA HIS A 116 -1.78 0.82 -1.34
C HIS A 116 -2.00 -0.63 -0.89
N GLY A 117 -2.43 -0.81 0.35
CA GLY A 117 -2.65 -2.11 0.99
C GLY A 117 -4.06 -2.29 1.56
N SER A 118 -5.00 -1.45 1.13
CA SER A 118 -6.38 -1.38 1.59
C SER A 118 -7.17 -2.65 1.33
N PHE A 119 -8.27 -2.87 2.05
CA PHE A 119 -9.18 -4.00 1.85
C PHE A 119 -8.47 -5.37 1.90
N ASN A 120 -7.72 -5.59 2.97
CA ASN A 120 -7.03 -6.85 3.25
C ASN A 120 -7.39 -7.33 4.67
N ARG A 121 -6.59 -8.23 5.25
CA ARG A 121 -6.74 -8.74 6.62
C ARG A 121 -5.46 -8.54 7.42
N PHE A 122 -4.64 -7.55 7.07
CA PHE A 122 -3.44 -7.22 7.83
C PHE A 122 -3.82 -6.81 9.25
N SER A 123 -2.92 -7.08 10.18
CA SER A 123 -3.17 -6.93 11.61
C SER A 123 -1.90 -6.50 12.35
N GLY A 124 -2.03 -6.27 13.66
CA GLY A 124 -0.94 -5.81 14.51
C GLY A 124 -0.73 -4.29 14.46
N PRO A 125 0.32 -3.80 15.13
CA PRO A 125 0.59 -2.37 15.27
C PRO A 125 1.25 -1.77 14.03
N LEU A 126 1.12 -0.45 13.88
CA LEU A 126 1.82 0.34 12.87
C LEU A 126 2.82 1.30 13.52
N ASP A 127 4.07 1.24 13.06
CA ASP A 127 5.11 2.21 13.42
C ASP A 127 5.22 3.29 12.35
N ILE A 128 4.36 4.31 12.45
CA ILE A 128 4.31 5.43 11.50
C ILE A 128 5.61 6.27 11.54
N ALA A 129 6.25 6.37 12.70
CA ALA A 129 7.49 7.13 12.86
C ALA A 129 8.68 6.49 12.13
N GLY A 130 8.60 5.18 11.84
CA GLY A 130 9.62 4.43 11.10
C GLY A 130 9.48 4.49 9.57
N LEU A 131 8.49 5.20 9.03
CA LEU A 131 8.31 5.32 7.58
C LEU A 131 9.48 6.05 6.91
N PRO A 132 9.86 5.68 5.68
CA PRO A 132 10.91 6.38 4.95
C PRO A 132 10.46 7.80 4.55
N ASP A 133 11.39 8.75 4.57
CA ASP A 133 11.14 10.16 4.23
C ASP A 133 10.58 10.39 2.81
N THR A 134 10.70 9.39 1.93
CA THR A 134 10.25 9.43 0.54
C THR A 134 8.79 9.05 0.34
N ILE A 135 8.11 8.51 1.36
CA ILE A 135 6.73 8.07 1.22
C ILE A 135 5.80 9.28 1.07
N CYS A 136 4.96 9.23 0.04
CA CYS A 136 3.98 10.24 -0.30
C CYS A 136 2.57 9.75 0.02
N HIS A 137 2.26 8.48 -0.26
CA HIS A 137 0.93 7.89 -0.08
C HIS A 137 1.02 6.58 0.71
N LEU A 138 0.25 6.50 1.80
CA LEU A 138 0.06 5.28 2.56
C LEU A 138 -1.44 5.04 2.77
N GLU A 139 -1.97 4.03 2.08
CA GLU A 139 -3.39 3.65 2.15
C GLU A 139 -3.50 2.22 2.70
N LEU A 140 -4.15 2.09 3.85
CA LEU A 140 -4.26 0.87 4.64
C LEU A 140 -5.68 0.68 5.20
N GLU A 141 -6.67 1.38 4.65
CA GLU A 141 -8.05 1.32 5.12
C GLU A 141 -8.66 -0.08 4.99
N SER A 142 -9.68 -0.36 5.80
CA SER A 142 -10.41 -1.63 5.79
C SER A 142 -9.48 -2.83 6.00
N ASN A 143 -8.75 -2.83 7.11
CA ASN A 143 -7.88 -3.91 7.58
C ASN A 143 -8.21 -4.24 9.05
N LYS A 144 -7.29 -4.91 9.77
CA LYS A 144 -7.42 -5.27 11.19
C LYS A 144 -6.23 -4.75 12.01
N PHE A 145 -5.59 -3.67 11.57
CA PHE A 145 -4.50 -3.06 12.33
C PHE A 145 -5.03 -2.60 13.69
N SER A 146 -4.22 -2.77 14.73
CA SER A 146 -4.64 -2.56 16.12
C SER A 146 -3.46 -2.18 17.00
N GLY A 147 -3.75 -1.83 18.24
CA GLY A 147 -2.75 -1.31 19.17
C GLY A 147 -2.61 0.20 19.07
N PRO A 148 -1.56 0.77 19.69
CA PRO A 148 -1.38 2.21 19.78
C PRO A 148 -1.04 2.83 18.42
N LEU A 149 -1.68 3.94 18.09
CA LEU A 149 -1.37 4.76 16.93
C LEU A 149 -0.84 6.13 17.37
N SER A 150 0.26 6.57 16.78
CA SER A 150 0.81 7.92 16.94
C SER A 150 1.11 8.53 15.57
N LEU A 151 0.69 9.77 15.38
CA LEU A 151 0.99 10.61 14.21
C LEU A 151 1.89 11.80 14.62
N GLU A 152 2.70 11.61 15.67
CA GLU A 152 3.62 12.63 16.17
C GLU A 152 4.73 12.96 15.15
N VAL A 153 5.23 11.93 14.47
CA VAL A 153 6.28 12.04 13.47
C VAL A 153 5.75 11.52 12.13
N LEU A 154 5.61 12.43 11.16
CA LEU A 154 5.19 12.11 9.80
C LEU A 154 6.32 12.45 8.82
N PRO A 155 6.57 11.60 7.80
CA PRO A 155 7.53 11.88 6.73
C PRO A 155 7.25 13.21 6.05
N SER A 156 8.30 13.98 5.74
CA SER A 156 8.15 15.33 5.16
C SER A 156 7.52 15.34 3.76
N ALA A 157 7.63 14.25 3.00
CA ALA A 157 7.05 14.09 1.68
C ALA A 157 5.62 13.52 1.70
N LEU A 158 5.06 13.22 2.88
CA LEU A 158 3.75 12.60 3.01
C LEU A 158 2.65 13.57 2.55
N GLU A 159 1.83 13.11 1.62
CA GLU A 159 0.72 13.84 1.01
C GLU A 159 -0.62 13.27 1.48
N ALA A 160 -0.70 11.94 1.63
CA ALA A 160 -1.91 11.25 2.10
C ALA A 160 -1.59 10.07 3.02
N ILE A 161 -2.34 9.96 4.12
CA ILE A 161 -2.37 8.79 4.99
C ILE A 161 -3.82 8.40 5.31
N VAL A 162 -4.19 7.16 4.96
CA VAL A 162 -5.55 6.64 5.07
C VAL A 162 -5.50 5.33 5.85
N LEU A 163 -6.04 5.35 7.07
CA LEU A 163 -6.00 4.25 8.04
C LEU A 163 -7.39 3.90 8.58
N CYS A 164 -8.46 4.48 8.02
CA CYS A 164 -9.82 4.26 8.51
C CYS A 164 -10.30 2.82 8.39
N ASP A 165 -11.33 2.46 9.15
CA ASP A 165 -11.91 1.10 9.16
C ASP A 165 -10.89 0.01 9.53
N ASN A 166 -10.16 0.26 10.61
CA ASN A 166 -9.25 -0.64 11.30
C ASN A 166 -9.74 -0.89 12.74
N CYS A 167 -8.85 -1.36 13.61
CA CYS A 167 -9.13 -1.69 15.00
C CYS A 167 -8.15 -0.96 15.94
N PHE A 168 -7.75 0.27 15.60
CA PHE A 168 -6.90 1.08 16.48
C PHE A 168 -7.69 1.46 17.74
N ASP A 169 -7.19 0.99 18.88
CA ASP A 169 -7.71 1.31 20.21
C ASP A 169 -6.63 2.10 20.94
N THR A 170 -6.80 3.42 20.94
CA THR A 170 -5.81 4.34 21.47
C THR A 170 -6.49 5.37 22.37
N GLU A 171 -6.12 5.39 23.65
CA GLU A 171 -6.68 6.37 24.60
C GLU A 171 -6.34 7.81 24.17
N LYS A 172 -5.14 8.04 23.64
CA LYS A 172 -4.61 9.34 23.24
C LYS A 172 -3.92 9.24 21.88
N LEU A 173 -4.51 9.85 20.86
CA LEU A 173 -3.87 10.03 19.56
C LEU A 173 -3.02 11.30 19.60
N VAL A 174 -1.69 11.16 19.47
CA VAL A 174 -0.78 12.31 19.35
C VAL A 174 -0.64 12.69 17.89
N VAL A 175 -0.89 13.96 17.56
CA VAL A 175 -0.70 14.51 16.22
C VAL A 175 0.37 15.59 16.29
N GLY A 176 1.46 15.38 15.57
CA GLY A 176 2.56 16.34 15.52
C GLY A 176 2.36 17.38 14.43
N LYS A 177 3.49 17.98 14.01
CA LYS A 177 3.48 18.95 12.91
C LYS A 177 3.14 18.23 11.60
N LEU A 178 2.11 18.71 10.92
CA LEU A 178 1.71 18.19 9.61
C LEU A 178 2.75 18.56 8.53
N PRO A 179 3.10 17.61 7.63
CA PRO A 179 3.91 17.90 6.45
C PRO A 179 3.30 18.96 5.54
N PRO A 180 4.11 19.76 4.82
CA PRO A 180 3.63 20.91 4.07
C PRO A 180 2.70 20.57 2.90
N ASN A 181 2.82 19.35 2.34
CA ASN A 181 2.01 18.90 1.21
C ASN A 181 0.89 17.94 1.63
N LEU A 182 0.68 17.75 2.94
CA LEU A 182 -0.33 16.83 3.44
C LEU A 182 -1.72 17.37 3.12
N TYR A 183 -2.41 16.68 2.21
CA TYR A 183 -3.77 17.04 1.80
C TYR A 183 -4.82 16.07 2.33
N LYS A 184 -4.44 14.87 2.80
CA LYS A 184 -5.39 13.87 3.30
C LYS A 184 -4.86 13.15 4.55
N VAL A 185 -5.66 13.17 5.61
CA VAL A 185 -5.53 12.30 6.78
C VAL A 185 -6.90 11.73 7.06
N ASP A 186 -7.02 10.41 7.01
CA ASP A 186 -8.26 9.70 7.34
C ASP A 186 -7.96 8.60 8.35
N VAL A 187 -8.42 8.81 9.57
CA VAL A 187 -8.40 7.82 10.66
C VAL A 187 -9.82 7.64 11.21
N SER A 188 -10.83 7.86 10.35
CA SER A 188 -12.23 7.68 10.71
C SER A 188 -12.54 6.21 11.01
N ALA A 189 -13.65 5.96 11.71
CA ALA A 189 -14.04 4.61 12.14
C ALA A 189 -13.08 3.88 13.10
N GLU A 190 -12.03 4.55 13.59
CA GLU A 190 -11.21 4.09 14.72
C GLU A 190 -11.78 4.51 16.08
N THR A 191 -11.27 3.90 17.15
CA THR A 191 -11.62 4.26 18.53
C THR A 191 -10.50 5.08 19.19
N PHE A 192 -10.67 6.41 19.22
CA PHE A 192 -9.77 7.32 19.93
C PHE A 192 -10.47 7.97 21.13
N GLY A 193 -9.80 7.98 22.28
CA GLY A 193 -10.32 8.65 23.48
C GLY A 193 -10.23 10.18 23.39
N ARG A 194 -9.05 10.70 23.03
CA ARG A 194 -8.77 12.13 22.82
C ARG A 194 -7.64 12.33 21.82
N ILE A 195 -7.61 13.51 21.20
CA ILE A 195 -6.54 13.92 20.28
C ILE A 195 -5.76 15.05 20.94
N GLU A 196 -4.44 14.92 20.95
CA GLU A 196 -3.53 15.88 21.58
C GLU A 196 -2.37 16.25 20.67
N ASP A 197 -1.82 17.45 20.87
CA ASP A 197 -0.53 17.85 20.31
C ASP A 197 0.63 17.21 21.10
N PRO A 198 1.90 17.33 20.64
CA PRO A 198 3.05 16.77 21.35
C PRO A 198 3.24 17.36 22.75
N GLU A 199 2.75 18.57 23.01
CA GLU A 199 2.76 19.25 24.30
C GLU A 199 1.65 18.77 25.26
N GLY A 200 0.69 17.96 24.78
CA GLY A 200 -0.41 17.40 25.56
C GLY A 200 -1.64 18.29 25.67
N ASN A 201 -1.75 19.33 24.83
CA ASN A 201 -2.96 20.12 24.73
C ASN A 201 -3.98 19.37 23.87
N LEU A 202 -5.25 19.39 24.30
CA LEU A 202 -6.33 18.85 23.49
C LEU A 202 -6.44 19.64 22.19
N VAL A 203 -6.45 18.92 21.07
CA VAL A 203 -6.66 19.53 19.77
C VAL A 203 -8.03 19.12 19.25
N ASP A 204 -8.87 20.12 19.02
CA ASP A 204 -10.19 19.94 18.45
C ASP A 204 -10.06 19.74 16.93
N TYR A 205 -9.50 18.60 16.53
CA TYR A 205 -9.47 18.17 15.13
C TYR A 205 -10.86 17.63 14.74
N VAL A 206 -11.88 18.48 14.79
CA VAL A 206 -13.19 18.24 14.13
C VAL A 206 -13.02 18.08 12.61
N CYS A 207 -11.84 18.42 12.07
CA CYS A 207 -11.46 18.30 10.66
C CYS A 207 -10.47 17.14 10.37
N MET A 208 -10.50 16.00 11.08
CA MET A 208 -10.01 14.74 10.47
C MET A 208 -11.02 14.18 9.46
N TYR A 209 -11.37 15.07 8.53
CA TYR A 209 -11.67 14.87 7.13
C TYR A 209 -10.83 15.98 6.47
N VAL A 210 -9.68 15.69 5.86
CA VAL A 210 -9.11 16.68 4.93
C VAL A 210 -9.36 16.18 3.53
N CYS A 211 -10.58 16.44 3.09
CA CYS A 211 -10.94 16.57 1.69
C CYS A 211 -10.87 18.08 1.42
N ASN A 212 -9.91 18.52 0.60
CA ASN A 212 -9.80 19.83 -0.05
C ASN A 212 -10.55 21.01 0.60
N ASP A 213 -9.85 21.81 1.41
CA ASP A 213 -10.00 23.27 1.36
C ASP A 213 -8.61 23.89 1.40
N ILE A 214 -8.12 24.18 0.20
CA ILE A 214 -7.00 25.08 -0.06
C ILE A 214 -7.42 26.44 0.51
N ILE A 215 -6.79 26.90 1.59
CA ILE A 215 -6.78 28.32 1.95
C ILE A 215 -5.47 28.89 1.41
N ASP A 216 -5.58 29.52 0.24
CA ASP A 216 -5.00 30.84 -0.03
C ASP A 216 -6.12 31.73 -0.58
#